data_AF-A0A2V9RE93-F1
#
_entry.id   AF-A0A2V9RE93-F1
#
_cell.length_a   1.000
_cell.length_b   1.000
_cell.length_c   1.000
_cell.angle_alpha   90.00
_cell.angle_beta   90.00
_cell.angle_gamma   90.00
#
_symmetry.space_group_name_H-M   'P 1'
#
loop_
_entity.id
_entity.type
_entity.pdbx_description
1 polymer ?
#
loop_
_entity_poly.entity_id
_entity_poly.type
_entity_poly.pdbx_seq_one_letter_code
_entity_poly.pdbx_strand_id
1 'polypeptide(L)' 'MPVKTEGCSSCHTPHGSTNPRLLKRAQMNTLCLECHTLTQDSNVPGLPSFHNQSQKYQACTSCHVQIHGSNFDEFFFK' A
#
# COMPACT_ATOMS: atom_id res chain seq x y z
N MET A 1 -3.80 4.54 7.94
CA MET A 1 -4.11 3.50 6.93
C MET A 1 -5.55 3.69 6.47
N PRO A 2 -5.78 4.10 5.21
CA PRO A 2 -7.08 4.57 4.73
C PRO A 2 -8.21 3.53 4.89
N VAL A 3 -7.89 2.23 4.89
CA VAL A 3 -8.88 1.17 5.15
C VAL A 3 -9.60 1.32 6.51
N LYS A 4 -8.92 1.84 7.54
CA LYS A 4 -9.50 2.03 8.89
C LYS A 4 -10.53 3.18 8.93
N THR A 5 -10.42 4.15 8.04
CA THR A 5 -11.20 5.40 8.07
C THR A 5 -12.15 5.56 6.88
N GLU A 6 -11.71 5.17 5.67
CA GLU A 6 -12.43 5.28 4.39
C GLU A 6 -12.99 3.93 3.90
N GLY A 7 -12.66 2.84 4.58
CA GLY A 7 -13.17 1.50 4.31
C GLY A 7 -12.63 0.85 3.03
N CYS A 8 -13.20 -0.30 2.67
CA CYS A 8 -12.75 -1.13 1.53
C CYS A 8 -12.80 -0.39 0.18
N SER A 9 -13.71 0.59 0.07
CA SER A 9 -13.90 1.42 -1.12
C SER A 9 -12.76 2.40 -1.36
N SER A 10 -11.81 2.57 -0.44
CA SER A 10 -10.62 3.38 -0.70
C SER A 10 -9.85 2.81 -1.90
N CYS A 11 -9.73 1.48 -1.97
CA CYS A 11 -8.96 0.77 -2.99
C CYS A 11 -9.83 0.02 -4.02
N HIS A 12 -11.02 -0.46 -3.61
CA HIS A 12 -11.90 -1.28 -4.44
C HIS A 12 -13.11 -0.52 -4.99
N THR A 13 -13.65 -1.01 -6.11
CA THR A 13 -14.93 -0.60 -6.70
C THR A 13 -15.98 -1.69 -6.48
N PRO A 14 -16.98 -1.47 -5.61
CA PRO A 14 -17.88 -2.53 -5.13
C PRO A 14 -18.78 -3.12 -6.22
N HIS A 15 -19.16 -2.34 -7.24
CA HIS A 15 -20.10 -2.78 -8.29
C HIS A 15 -19.41 -3.23 -9.59
N GLY A 16 -18.08 -3.35 -9.60
CA GLY A 16 -17.35 -3.77 -10.79
C GLY A 16 -16.23 -2.80 -11.17
N SER A 17 -15.15 -3.36 -11.72
CA SER A 17 -14.07 -2.63 -12.39
C SER A 17 -13.49 -3.53 -13.48
N THR A 18 -12.93 -2.91 -14.51
CA THR A 18 -12.18 -3.58 -15.57
C THR A 18 -10.83 -4.10 -15.09
N ASN A 19 -10.41 -3.72 -13.87
CA ASN A 19 -9.13 -4.10 -13.29
C ASN A 19 -9.27 -5.36 -12.43
N PRO A 20 -8.21 -6.18 -12.35
CA PRO A 20 -8.20 -7.37 -11.48
C PRO A 20 -8.56 -7.02 -10.04
N ARG A 21 -9.29 -7.92 -9.35
CA ARG A 21 -9.71 -7.76 -7.95
C ARG A 21 -10.56 -6.50 -7.69
N LEU A 22 -11.25 -6.00 -8.71
CA LEU A 22 -12.12 -4.82 -8.61
C LEU A 22 -11.38 -3.57 -8.13
N LEU A 23 -10.12 -3.39 -8.54
CA LEU A 23 -9.32 -2.25 -8.09
C LEU A 23 -9.69 -0.96 -8.84
N LYS A 24 -9.58 0.18 -8.16
CA LYS A 24 -9.77 1.51 -8.77
C LYS A 24 -8.70 1.88 -9.81
N ARG A 25 -7.53 1.26 -9.74
CA ARG A 25 -6.40 1.45 -10.67
C ARG A 25 -5.94 0.12 -11.24
N ALA A 26 -5.50 0.14 -12.50
CA ALA A 26 -5.00 -1.04 -13.19
C ALA A 26 -3.63 -1.49 -12.66
N GLN A 27 -2.75 -0.53 -12.36
CA GLN A 27 -1.41 -0.78 -11.86
C GLN A 27 -1.39 -0.64 -10.34
N MET A 28 -0.89 -1.69 -9.65
CA MET A 28 -0.79 -1.72 -8.19
C MET A 28 0.05 -0.56 -7.66
N ASN A 29 1.19 -0.28 -8.28
CA ASN A 29 2.08 0.80 -7.83
C ASN A 29 1.37 2.16 -7.88
N THR A 30 0.61 2.43 -8.95
CA THR A 30 -0.15 3.68 -9.05
C THR A 30 -1.18 3.81 -7.92
N LEU A 31 -1.85 2.72 -7.54
CA LEU A 31 -2.80 2.73 -6.41
C LEU A 31 -2.12 3.06 -5.08
N CYS A 32 -0.98 2.43 -4.79
CA CYS A 32 -0.24 2.66 -3.56
C CYS A 32 0.28 4.11 -3.48
N LEU A 33 0.78 4.63 -4.60
CA LEU A 33 1.35 5.97 -4.71
C LEU A 33 0.32 7.10 -4.62
N GLU A 34 -0.99 6.79 -4.65
CA GLU A 34 -2.03 7.82 -4.40
C GLU A 34 -1.97 8.36 -2.97
N CYS A 35 -1.46 7.55 -2.03
CA CYS A 35 -1.31 7.94 -0.63
C CYS A 35 0.15 7.87 -0.14
N HIS A 36 0.98 7.01 -0.72
CA HIS A 36 2.38 6.84 -0.31
C HIS A 36 3.31 7.59 -1.27
N THR A 37 3.74 8.79 -0.89
CA THR A 37 4.72 9.55 -1.67
C THR A 37 6.13 9.01 -1.45
N LEU A 38 6.82 8.63 -2.53
CA LEU A 38 8.24 8.25 -2.48
C LEU A 38 9.09 9.52 -2.47
N THR A 39 9.28 10.13 -1.31
CA THR A 39 10.37 11.07 -1.12
C THR A 39 11.67 10.28 -1.03
N GLN A 40 12.64 10.56 -1.90
CA GLN A 40 14.02 10.04 -1.79
C GLN A 40 14.75 10.54 -0.53
N ASP A 41 14.06 11.25 0.35
CA ASP A 41 14.59 11.64 1.64
C ASP A 41 14.47 10.46 2.60
N SER A 42 15.62 9.83 2.86
CA SER A 42 15.79 8.71 3.79
C SER A 42 15.40 9.03 5.24
N ASN A 43 14.98 10.27 5.54
CA ASN A 43 14.67 10.76 6.89
C ASN A 43 13.18 10.79 7.24
N VAL A 44 12.30 10.13 6.47
CA VAL A 44 10.90 9.97 6.90
C VAL A 44 10.83 8.93 8.03
N PRO A 45 10.29 9.27 9.22
CA PRO A 45 10.18 8.31 10.33
C PRO A 45 9.38 7.06 9.93
N GLY A 46 9.99 5.88 10.09
CA GLY A 46 9.37 4.59 9.78
C GLY A 46 9.58 4.09 8.35
N LEU A 47 10.39 4.76 7.52
CA LEU A 47 10.77 4.28 6.19
C LEU A 47 12.13 3.55 6.24
N PRO A 48 12.19 2.25 5.93
CA PRO A 48 13.48 1.55 5.87
C PRO A 48 14.38 2.10 4.78
N SER A 49 15.66 2.30 5.09
CA SER A 49 16.70 2.84 4.17
C SER A 49 16.90 2.03 2.88
N PHE A 50 16.22 0.88 2.72
CA PHE A 50 16.21 0.06 1.51
C PHE A 50 15.01 0.29 0.58
N HIS A 51 14.13 1.27 0.83
CA HIS A 51 13.03 1.65 -0.08
C HIS A 51 13.54 2.38 -1.32
N ASN A 52 14.36 1.70 -2.14
CA ASN A 52 14.85 2.21 -3.41
C ASN A 52 14.10 1.54 -4.57
N GLN A 53 12.97 2.13 -4.97
CA GLN A 53 12.18 1.70 -6.14
C GLN A 53 12.95 1.88 -7.47
N SER A 54 14.21 2.36 -7.47
CA SER A 54 15.02 2.50 -8.70
C SER A 54 15.44 1.18 -9.33
N GLN A 55 15.18 0.04 -8.68
CA GLN A 55 15.17 -1.29 -9.31
C GLN A 55 13.90 -1.47 -10.19
N LYS A 56 13.70 -0.49 -11.06
CA LYS A 56 12.78 -0.37 -12.20
C LYS A 56 11.28 -0.64 -11.99
N TYR A 57 10.79 -1.77 -11.48
CA TYR A 57 9.34 -2.08 -11.48
C TYR A 57 8.91 -3.15 -10.47
N GLN A 58 9.47 -3.19 -9.26
CA GLN A 58 8.93 -4.12 -8.26
C GLN A 58 7.52 -3.68 -7.84
N ALA A 59 6.56 -4.59 -7.91
CA ALA A 59 5.22 -4.36 -7.39
C ALA A 59 5.31 -4.19 -5.87
N CYS A 60 4.67 -3.18 -5.28
CA CYS A 60 4.74 -2.95 -3.82
C CYS A 60 4.41 -4.22 -3.00
N THR A 61 3.52 -5.06 -3.53
CA THR A 61 3.10 -6.33 -2.93
C THR A 61 4.12 -7.47 -3.02
N SER A 62 5.29 -7.28 -3.64
CA SER A 62 6.38 -8.26 -3.58
C SER A 62 6.92 -8.41 -2.16
N CYS A 63 6.92 -7.32 -1.39
CA CYS A 63 7.35 -7.29 0.01
C CYS A 63 6.21 -6.93 0.96
N HIS A 64 5.32 -6.00 0.58
CA HIS A 64 4.14 -5.66 1.38
C HIS A 64 2.99 -6.63 1.11
N VAL A 65 3.09 -7.83 1.67
CA VAL A 65 2.08 -8.90 1.46
C VAL A 65 0.82 -8.71 2.30
N GLN A 66 0.91 -7.95 3.40
CA GLN A 66 -0.15 -7.80 4.39
C GLN A 66 -0.94 -6.47 4.21
N ILE A 67 -1.47 -6.24 3.01
CA ILE A 67 -2.13 -4.97 2.64
C ILE A 67 -3.50 -4.72 3.30
N HIS A 68 -4.14 -5.77 3.83
CA HIS A 68 -5.40 -5.67 4.59
C HIS A 68 -5.17 -5.61 6.11
N GLY A 69 -3.91 -5.51 6.56
CA GLY A 69 -3.53 -5.59 7.97
C GLY A 69 -3.16 -7.01 8.41
N SER A 70 -2.22 -7.10 9.35
CA SER A 70 -1.84 -8.34 10.05
C SER A 70 -2.63 -8.40 11.34
N ASN A 71 -3.04 -9.60 11.77
CA ASN A 71 -3.56 -9.84 13.12
C ASN A 71 -2.44 -9.79 14.18
N PHE A 72 -1.47 -8.90 14.01
CA PHE A 72 -0.50 -8.59 15.05
C PHE A 72 -1.21 -7.62 16.00
N ASP A 73 -1.30 -8.01 17.26
CA ASP A 73 -1.94 -7.20 18.28
C ASP A 73 -1.07 -5.95 18.53
N GLU A 74 -1.65 -4.75 18.37
CA GLU A 74 -0.95 -3.47 18.60
C GLU A 74 -0.54 -3.26 20.08
N PHE A 75 -1.07 -4.07 21.02
CA PHE A 75 -0.90 -3.91 22.47
C PHE A 75 0.06 -4.92 23.11
N PHE A 76 0.37 -6.05 22.47
CA PHE A 76 1.13 -7.15 23.09
C PHE A 76 2.65 -6.91 23.17
N PHE A 77 3.16 -5.85 22.55
CA PHE A 77 4.58 -5.48 22.54
C PHE A 77 4.84 -4.03 22.99
N LYS A 78 4.09 -3.56 24.00
CA LYS A 78 4.44 -2.37 24.77
C LYS A 78 5.18 -2.73 26.05
#